data_AF-A0A815W1A3-F1
#
_entry.id   AF-A0A815W1A3-F1
#
_cell.length_a   1.000
_cell.length_b   1.000
_cell.length_c   1.000
_cell.angle_alpha   90.00
_cell.angle_beta   90.00
_cell.angle_gamma   90.00
#
_symmetry.space_group_name_H-M   'P 1'
#
loop_
_entity.id
_entity.type
_entity.pdbx_description
1 polymer ?
#
loop_
_entity_poly.entity_id
_entity_poly.type
_entity_poly.pdbx_seq_one_letter_code
_entity_poly.pdbx_strand_id
1 'polypeptide(L)'
;MHGDSKIECLEALIANITEFDSAYLELRAAGVLDILIHTDFGIRGVALRLLYKILPNSTHEQLYEIARILSVDGPNECQIWTLEIYKWMYDYITNYLTKEIKTSITPLSESFYHHVREQLLQLLSSKNEYIRVNSRNFWCDPKRLSTSSHHRLIALV
;
A
#
# COMPACT_ATOMS: atom_id res chain seq x y z
N MET A 1 -25.74 9.88 2.62
CA MET A 1 -24.75 10.94 2.92
C MET A 1 -24.18 11.45 1.61
N HIS A 2 -24.24 12.77 1.38
CA HIS A 2 -23.60 13.45 0.25
C HIS A 2 -22.07 13.55 0.49
N GLY A 3 -21.31 13.92 -0.54
CA GLY A 3 -19.83 13.83 -0.57
C GLY A 3 -19.13 14.41 0.66
N ASP A 4 -19.47 15.63 1.05
CA ASP A 4 -18.81 16.34 2.16
C ASP A 4 -19.02 15.65 3.51
N SER A 5 -20.26 15.21 3.81
CA SER A 5 -20.55 14.52 5.07
C SER A 5 -19.83 13.18 5.19
N LYS A 6 -19.55 12.49 4.06
CA LYS A 6 -18.77 11.24 4.08
C LYS A 6 -17.29 11.52 4.38
N ILE A 7 -16.73 12.60 3.83
CA ILE A 7 -15.35 13.01 4.10
C ILE A 7 -15.18 13.31 5.59
N GLU A 8 -16.05 14.14 6.17
CA GLU A 8 -16.00 14.49 7.60
C GLU A 8 -16.06 13.24 8.51
N CYS A 9 -16.92 12.26 8.19
CA CYS A 9 -16.97 11.02 8.95
C CYS A 9 -15.67 10.21 8.84
N LEU A 10 -15.11 10.07 7.64
CA LEU A 10 -13.85 9.36 7.46
C LEU A 10 -12.68 10.07 8.17
N GLU A 11 -12.64 11.40 8.14
CA GLU A 11 -11.62 12.18 8.86
C GLU A 11 -11.74 12.03 10.38
N ALA A 12 -12.95 12.03 10.92
CA ALA A 12 -13.19 11.79 12.34
C ALA A 12 -12.70 10.38 12.78
N LEU A 13 -12.84 9.37 11.91
CA LEU A 13 -12.36 8.02 12.19
C LEU A 13 -10.83 7.95 12.25
N ILE A 14 -10.10 8.71 11.42
CA ILE A 14 -8.62 8.64 11.33
C ILE A 14 -7.95 8.81 12.71
N ALA A 15 -8.50 9.67 13.58
CA ALA A 15 -7.91 9.98 14.88
C ALA A 15 -7.84 8.76 15.81
N ASN A 16 -8.85 7.89 15.78
CA ASN A 16 -9.03 6.82 16.75
C ASN A 16 -9.03 5.42 16.13
N ILE A 17 -8.97 5.29 14.79
CA ILE A 17 -9.12 3.99 14.09
C ILE A 17 -8.13 2.92 14.56
N THR A 18 -6.96 3.32 15.06
CA THR A 18 -5.93 2.40 15.57
C THR A 18 -6.30 1.75 16.90
N GLU A 19 -7.29 2.29 17.62
CA GLU A 19 -7.81 1.76 18.89
C GLU A 19 -8.87 0.67 18.69
N PHE A 20 -9.35 0.48 17.45
CA PHE A 20 -10.37 -0.53 17.12
C PHE A 20 -9.71 -1.83 16.67
N ASP A 21 -9.84 -2.89 17.46
CA ASP A 21 -9.30 -4.22 17.15
C ASP A 21 -9.86 -4.81 15.85
N SER A 22 -11.11 -4.46 15.50
CA SER A 22 -11.81 -4.89 14.28
C SER A 22 -11.86 -3.84 13.17
N ALA A 23 -11.00 -2.81 13.21
CA ALA A 23 -11.04 -1.67 12.29
C ALA A 23 -11.19 -2.07 10.81
N TYR A 24 -10.40 -3.04 10.33
CA TYR A 24 -10.47 -3.51 8.95
C TYR A 24 -11.86 -4.08 8.60
N LEU A 25 -12.41 -4.92 9.46
CA LEU A 25 -13.70 -5.59 9.21
C LEU A 25 -14.84 -4.57 9.19
N GLU A 26 -14.82 -3.59 10.07
CA GLU A 26 -15.81 -2.51 10.10
C GLU A 26 -15.74 -1.63 8.85
N LEU A 27 -14.54 -1.25 8.43
CA LEU A 27 -14.33 -0.46 7.21
C LEU A 27 -14.75 -1.23 5.96
N ARG A 28 -14.45 -2.53 5.92
CA ARG A 28 -14.90 -3.43 4.85
C ARG A 28 -16.43 -3.54 4.81
N ALA A 29 -17.07 -3.75 5.96
CA ALA A 29 -18.53 -3.83 6.06
C ALA A 29 -19.22 -2.50 5.68
N ALA A 30 -18.58 -1.36 5.97
CA ALA A 30 -19.04 -0.04 5.58
C ALA A 30 -18.80 0.31 4.09
N GLY A 31 -18.18 -0.59 3.30
CA GLY A 31 -17.90 -0.39 1.88
C GLY A 31 -16.74 0.57 1.61
N VAL A 32 -15.84 0.80 2.58
CA VAL A 32 -14.72 1.74 2.42
C VAL A 32 -13.70 1.23 1.40
N LEU A 33 -13.57 -0.08 1.21
CA LEU A 33 -12.69 -0.64 0.19
C LEU A 33 -13.15 -0.27 -1.23
N ASP A 34 -14.45 -0.17 -1.48
CA ASP A 34 -14.99 0.24 -2.79
C ASP A 34 -14.67 1.71 -3.09
N ILE A 35 -14.47 2.54 -2.06
CA ILE A 35 -14.08 3.94 -2.21
C ILE A 35 -12.66 4.05 -2.81
N LEU A 36 -11.80 3.05 -2.63
CA LEU A 36 -10.42 3.05 -3.14
C LEU A 36 -10.31 3.03 -4.66
N ILE A 37 -11.40 2.69 -5.36
CA ILE A 37 -11.49 2.71 -6.81
C ILE A 37 -12.48 3.77 -7.33
N HIS A 38 -13.03 4.59 -6.45
CA HIS A 38 -13.99 5.63 -6.81
C HIS A 38 -13.32 6.78 -7.58
N THR A 39 -14.08 7.43 -8.47
CA THR A 39 -13.63 8.60 -9.26
C THR A 39 -13.71 9.92 -8.48
N ASP A 40 -14.30 9.89 -7.30
CA ASP A 40 -14.28 11.01 -6.35
C ASP A 40 -12.98 10.92 -5.55
N PHE A 41 -12.05 11.80 -5.92
CA PHE A 41 -10.70 11.74 -5.38
C PHE A 41 -10.58 12.38 -3.99
N GLY A 42 -11.53 13.22 -3.58
CA GLY A 42 -11.54 13.80 -2.24
C GLY A 42 -11.81 12.71 -1.20
N ILE A 43 -12.89 11.96 -1.40
CA ILE A 43 -13.24 10.84 -0.51
C ILE A 43 -12.22 9.70 -0.60
N ARG A 44 -11.70 9.41 -1.80
CA ARG A 44 -10.65 8.39 -1.98
C ARG A 44 -9.36 8.75 -1.26
N GLY A 45 -8.93 10.01 -1.31
CA GLY A 45 -7.75 10.48 -0.59
C GLY A 45 -7.85 10.26 0.92
N VAL A 46 -9.02 10.57 1.50
CA VAL A 46 -9.28 10.33 2.93
C VAL A 46 -9.32 8.84 3.25
N ALA A 47 -9.97 8.03 2.42
CA ALA A 47 -10.01 6.58 2.59
C ALA A 47 -8.61 5.94 2.54
N LEU A 48 -7.72 6.40 1.64
CA LEU A 48 -6.33 5.94 1.58
C LEU A 48 -5.54 6.30 2.85
N ARG A 49 -5.71 7.52 3.38
CA ARG A 49 -5.11 7.95 4.66
C ARG A 49 -5.57 7.07 5.83
N LEU A 50 -6.86 6.80 5.89
CA LEU A 50 -7.46 5.94 6.90
C LEU A 50 -6.92 4.50 6.81
N LEU A 51 -6.84 3.95 5.59
CA LEU A 51 -6.28 2.61 5.39
C LEU A 51 -4.81 2.52 5.78
N TYR A 52 -4.01 3.54 5.46
CA TYR A 52 -2.60 3.56 5.85
C TYR A 52 -2.42 3.41 7.37
N LYS A 53 -3.34 3.96 8.17
CA LYS A 53 -3.30 3.87 9.63
C LYS A 53 -3.59 2.46 10.17
N ILE A 54 -4.41 1.67 9.48
CA ILE A 54 -4.81 0.34 9.97
C ILE A 54 -3.90 -0.79 9.47
N LEU A 55 -3.01 -0.53 8.51
CA LEU A 55 -2.13 -1.56 7.95
C LEU A 55 -1.36 -2.35 9.03
N PRO A 56 -0.78 -1.72 10.07
CA PRO A 56 -0.04 -2.45 11.10
C PRO A 56 -0.88 -3.47 11.88
N ASN A 57 -2.19 -3.26 11.96
CA ASN A 57 -3.14 -4.11 12.69
C ASN A 57 -3.85 -5.11 11.77
N SER A 58 -3.55 -5.10 10.46
CA SER A 58 -4.23 -5.93 9.46
C SER A 58 -3.56 -7.30 9.33
N THR A 59 -4.34 -8.36 9.11
CA THR A 59 -3.79 -9.70 8.84
C THR A 59 -3.15 -9.77 7.46
N HIS A 60 -2.37 -10.82 7.22
CA HIS A 60 -1.69 -11.04 5.94
C HIS A 60 -2.67 -11.09 4.75
N GLU A 61 -3.81 -11.75 4.94
CA GLU A 61 -4.89 -11.87 3.95
C GLU A 61 -5.54 -10.52 3.68
N GLN A 62 -5.79 -9.75 4.74
CA GLN A 62 -6.41 -8.42 4.65
C GLN A 62 -5.49 -7.44 3.89
N LEU A 63 -4.18 -7.48 4.19
CA LEU A 63 -3.19 -6.68 3.48
C LEU A 63 -3.15 -7.02 1.99
N TYR A 64 -3.23 -8.31 1.63
CA TYR A 64 -3.27 -8.71 0.23
C TYR A 64 -4.59 -8.31 -0.46
N GLU A 65 -5.73 -8.41 0.22
CA GLU A 65 -7.02 -7.92 -0.30
C GLU A 65 -6.94 -6.41 -0.61
N ILE A 66 -6.43 -5.60 0.33
CA ILE A 66 -6.22 -4.16 0.10
C ILE A 66 -5.29 -3.94 -1.10
N ALA A 67 -4.15 -4.63 -1.15
CA ALA A 67 -3.16 -4.47 -2.22
C ALA A 67 -3.75 -4.70 -3.61
N ARG A 68 -4.69 -5.64 -3.75
CA ARG A 68 -5.37 -5.99 -5.00
C ARG A 68 -6.42 -4.97 -5.43
N ILE A 69 -7.02 -4.25 -4.49
CA ILE A 69 -8.08 -3.27 -4.75
C ILE A 69 -7.48 -1.89 -5.05
N LEU A 70 -6.33 -1.56 -4.46
CA LEU A 70 -5.66 -0.28 -4.69
C LEU A 70 -5.43 -0.02 -6.17
N SER A 71 -5.83 1.17 -6.61
CA SER A 71 -5.49 1.68 -7.93
C SER A 71 -4.31 2.66 -7.83
N VAL A 72 -3.37 2.54 -8.76
CA VAL A 72 -2.24 3.47 -8.94
C VAL A 72 -2.61 4.73 -9.75
N ASP A 73 -3.83 4.76 -10.30
CA ASP A 73 -4.35 5.89 -11.06
C ASP A 73 -5.07 6.88 -10.15
N GLY A 74 -5.05 8.16 -10.53
CA GLY A 74 -5.73 9.23 -9.82
C GLY A 74 -4.91 10.52 -9.80
N PRO A 75 -5.40 11.57 -9.12
CA PRO A 75 -4.66 12.80 -8.92
C PRO A 75 -3.52 12.58 -7.94
N ASN A 76 -2.64 13.58 -7.87
CA ASN A 76 -1.37 13.52 -7.16
C ASN A 76 -1.51 13.00 -5.71
N GLU A 77 -2.49 13.48 -4.95
CA GLU A 77 -2.65 13.07 -3.54
C GLU A 77 -2.98 11.57 -3.40
N CYS A 78 -3.90 11.04 -4.21
CA CYS A 78 -4.22 9.61 -4.21
C CYS A 78 -2.99 8.79 -4.58
N GLN A 79 -2.23 9.21 -5.59
CA GLN A 79 -1.01 8.51 -6.01
C GLN A 79 0.07 8.51 -4.92
N ILE A 80 0.19 9.61 -4.15
CA ILE A 80 1.13 9.71 -3.03
C ILE A 80 0.77 8.66 -1.98
N TRP A 81 -0.48 8.61 -1.54
CA TRP A 81 -0.89 7.65 -0.52
C TRP A 81 -0.85 6.20 -1.01
N THR A 82 -1.24 5.93 -2.27
CA THR A 82 -1.07 4.60 -2.86
C THR A 82 0.40 4.17 -2.85
N LEU A 83 1.33 5.07 -3.20
CA LEU A 83 2.77 4.79 -3.12
C LEU A 83 3.21 4.48 -1.68
N GLU A 84 2.82 5.29 -0.69
CA GLU A 84 3.19 5.05 0.71
C GLU A 84 2.65 3.72 1.24
N ILE A 85 1.41 3.36 0.89
CA ILE A 85 0.83 2.07 1.26
C ILE A 85 1.61 0.90 0.63
N TYR A 86 1.91 0.96 -0.67
CA TYR A 86 2.66 -0.11 -1.32
C TYR A 86 4.09 -0.23 -0.80
N LYS A 87 4.78 0.88 -0.51
CA LYS A 87 6.11 0.86 0.12
C LYS A 87 6.06 0.12 1.47
N TRP A 88 5.08 0.46 2.30
CA TRP A 88 4.88 -0.20 3.60
C TRP A 88 4.61 -1.70 3.43
N MET A 89 3.70 -2.05 2.51
CA MET A 89 3.36 -3.46 2.23
C MET A 89 4.57 -4.24 1.72
N TYR A 90 5.40 -3.65 0.87
CA TYR A 90 6.60 -4.30 0.34
C TYR A 90 7.60 -4.63 1.45
N ASP A 91 7.84 -3.68 2.35
CA ASP A 91 8.69 -3.91 3.52
C ASP A 91 8.10 -4.98 4.44
N TYR A 92 6.79 -4.94 4.68
CA TYR A 92 6.10 -5.96 5.46
C TYR A 92 6.28 -7.37 4.86
N ILE A 93 5.94 -7.57 3.59
CA ILE A 93 5.99 -8.90 2.96
C ILE A 93 7.42 -9.39 2.80
N THR A 94 8.38 -8.51 2.49
CA THR A 94 9.79 -8.88 2.39
C THR A 94 10.34 -9.33 3.75
N ASN A 95 9.99 -8.62 4.82
CA ASN A 95 10.38 -9.01 6.18
C ASN A 95 9.72 -10.31 6.62
N TYR A 96 8.45 -10.53 6.27
CA TYR A 96 7.74 -11.77 6.52
C TYR A 96 8.46 -12.95 5.83
N LEU A 97 8.73 -12.83 4.53
CA LEU A 97 9.43 -13.88 3.75
C LEU A 97 10.87 -14.13 4.22
N THR A 98 11.55 -13.12 4.76
CA THR A 98 12.93 -13.27 5.26
C THR A 98 12.97 -13.99 6.61
N LYS A 99 11.94 -13.84 7.44
CA LYS A 99 11.85 -14.47 8.78
C LYS A 99 11.29 -15.89 8.71
N GLU A 100 10.41 -16.15 7.76
CA GLU A 100 9.79 -17.46 7.58
C GLU A 100 10.76 -18.48 6.98
N ILE A 101 10.65 -19.73 7.44
CA ILE A 101 11.39 -20.85 6.85
C ILE A 101 10.79 -21.11 5.45
N LYS A 102 11.61 -21.49 4.47
CA LYS A 102 11.16 -21.75 3.07
C LYS A 102 9.93 -22.67 2.97
N THR A 103 9.73 -23.59 3.92
CA THR A 103 8.57 -24.50 3.97
C THR A 103 7.26 -23.85 4.42
N SER A 104 7.32 -22.67 5.05
CA SER A 104 6.17 -21.89 5.53
C SER A 104 5.70 -20.84 4.53
N ILE A 105 6.44 -20.63 3.43
CA ILE A 105 6.05 -19.68 2.38
C ILE A 105 4.84 -20.24 1.65
N THR A 106 3.70 -19.57 1.83
CA THR A 106 2.45 -19.95 1.17
C THR A 106 2.39 -19.34 -0.24
N PRO A 107 1.63 -19.95 -1.17
CA PRO A 107 1.37 -19.35 -2.49
C PRO A 107 0.75 -17.95 -2.39
N LEU A 108 0.01 -17.66 -1.30
CA LEU A 108 -0.55 -16.35 -1.02
C LEU A 108 0.56 -15.32 -0.78
N SER A 109 1.54 -15.63 0.06
CA SER A 109 2.64 -14.73 0.38
C SER A 109 3.51 -14.42 -0.84
N GLU A 110 3.76 -15.42 -1.69
CA GLU A 110 4.47 -15.22 -2.95
C GLU A 110 3.66 -14.34 -3.92
N SER A 111 2.36 -14.61 -4.08
CA SER A 111 1.47 -13.78 -4.90
C SER A 111 1.39 -12.34 -4.38
N PHE A 112 1.33 -12.16 -3.06
CA PHE A 112 1.32 -10.85 -2.43
C PHE A 112 2.62 -10.08 -2.70
N TYR A 113 3.78 -10.73 -2.54
CA TYR A 113 5.07 -10.14 -2.86
C TYR A 113 5.14 -9.70 -4.33
N HIS A 114 4.78 -10.59 -5.26
CA HIS A 114 4.82 -10.30 -6.68
C HIS A 114 3.90 -9.13 -7.05
N HIS A 115 2.66 -9.15 -6.57
CA HIS A 115 1.69 -8.09 -6.84
C HIS A 115 2.21 -6.73 -6.36
N VAL A 116 2.63 -6.62 -5.09
CA VAL A 116 3.14 -5.35 -4.55
C VAL A 116 4.39 -4.87 -5.30
N ARG A 117 5.31 -5.79 -5.61
CA ARG A 117 6.53 -5.49 -6.38
C ARG A 117 6.18 -4.93 -7.75
N GLU A 118 5.27 -5.55 -8.48
CA GLU A 118 4.83 -5.10 -9.81
C GLU A 118 4.20 -3.71 -9.76
N GLN A 119 3.33 -3.45 -8.78
CA GLN A 119 2.71 -2.13 -8.60
C GLN A 119 3.76 -1.03 -8.31
N LEU A 120 4.73 -1.30 -7.44
CA LEU A 120 5.83 -0.37 -7.16
C LEU A 120 6.74 -0.14 -8.38
N LEU A 121 6.98 -1.17 -9.19
CA LEU A 121 7.75 -1.03 -10.44
C LEU A 121 6.96 -0.22 -11.48
N GLN A 122 5.64 -0.40 -11.57
CA GLN A 122 4.79 0.42 -12.43
C GLN A 122 4.84 1.90 -12.03
N LEU A 123 4.90 2.22 -10.74
CA LEU A 123 5.01 3.62 -10.27
C LEU A 123 6.32 4.32 -10.69
N LEU A 124 7.37 3.58 -11.09
CA LEU A 124 8.58 4.18 -11.67
C LEU A 124 8.33 4.86 -13.03
N SER A 125 7.30 4.44 -13.77
CA SER A 125 6.89 5.03 -15.04
C SER A 125 5.76 6.06 -14.90
N SER A 126 5.40 6.45 -13.67
CA SER A 126 4.35 7.44 -13.41
C SER A 126 4.59 8.74 -14.18
N LYS A 127 3.54 9.41 -14.66
CA LYS A 127 3.65 10.74 -15.27
C LYS A 127 4.01 11.82 -14.24
N ASN A 128 3.67 11.59 -12.97
CA ASN A 128 3.99 12.48 -11.88
C ASN A 128 5.46 12.34 -11.46
N GLU A 129 6.24 13.42 -11.56
CA GLU A 129 7.66 13.43 -11.20
C GLU A 129 7.92 13.11 -9.73
N TYR A 130 7.13 13.66 -8.82
CA TYR A 130 7.25 13.38 -7.39
C TYR A 130 7.13 11.88 -7.12
N ILE A 131 6.16 11.21 -7.75
CA ILE A 131 5.97 9.77 -7.62
C ILE A 131 7.17 9.01 -8.17
N ARG A 132 7.65 9.33 -9.39
CA ARG A 132 8.82 8.67 -9.98
C ARG A 132 10.06 8.79 -9.11
N VAL A 133 10.35 9.99 -8.59
CA VAL A 133 11.52 10.24 -7.75
C VAL A 133 11.42 9.47 -6.43
N ASN A 134 10.26 9.49 -5.78
CA ASN A 134 10.06 8.78 -4.53
C ASN A 134 10.10 7.26 -4.69
N SER A 135 9.54 6.72 -5.78
CA SER A 135 9.67 5.30 -6.12
C SER A 135 11.12 4.92 -6.40
N ARG A 136 11.87 5.74 -7.15
CA ARG A 136 13.31 5.51 -7.39
C ARG A 136 14.09 5.49 -6.08
N ASN A 137 13.87 6.48 -5.21
CA ASN A 137 14.55 6.57 -3.92
C ASN A 137 14.28 5.35 -3.04
N PHE A 138 13.04 4.85 -3.03
CA PHE A 138 12.67 3.64 -2.31
C PHE A 138 13.48 2.41 -2.76
N TRP A 139 13.61 2.20 -4.08
CA TRP A 139 14.39 1.09 -4.64
C TRP A 139 15.90 1.27 -4.47
N CYS A 140 16.40 2.50 -4.41
CA CYS A 140 17.83 2.77 -4.21
C CYS A 140 18.29 2.66 -2.75
N ASP A 141 17.38 2.40 -1.82
CA ASP A 141 17.70 2.23 -0.40
C ASP A 141 18.61 1.00 -0.19
N PRO A 142 19.74 1.14 0.54
CA PRO A 142 20.66 0.05 0.86
C PRO A 142 20.01 -1.21 1.46
N LYS A 143 18.85 -1.07 2.11
CA LYS A 143 18.09 -2.19 2.68
C LYS A 143 17.50 -3.12 1.61
N ARG A 144 17.24 -2.59 0.40
CA ARG A 144 16.53 -3.31 -0.68
C ARG A 144 17.43 -3.55 -1.87
N LEU A 145 18.37 -2.64 -2.12
CA LEU A 145 19.33 -2.75 -3.21
C LEU A 145 20.74 -2.51 -2.67
N SER A 146 21.63 -3.49 -2.89
CA SER A 146 23.02 -3.42 -2.40
C SER A 146 23.71 -2.12 -2.82
N THR A 147 24.66 -1.62 -2.03
CA THR A 147 25.52 -0.49 -2.44
C THR A 147 26.69 -0.94 -3.32
N SER A 148 26.97 -2.24 -3.41
CA SER A 148 28.02 -2.78 -4.28
C SER A 148 27.55 -2.78 -5.74
N SER A 149 28.34 -2.16 -6.63
CA SER A 149 28.01 -2.05 -8.06
C SER A 149 27.77 -3.40 -8.72
N HIS A 150 28.52 -4.44 -8.33
CA HIS A 150 28.35 -5.80 -8.86
C HIS A 150 27.03 -6.44 -8.40
N HIS A 151 26.74 -6.38 -7.09
CA HIS A 151 25.49 -6.93 -6.55
C HIS A 151 24.26 -6.18 -7.04
N ARG A 152 24.37 -4.87 -7.30
CA ARG A 152 23.30 -4.09 -7.96
C ARG A 152 23.02 -4.58 -9.36
N LEU A 153 24.07 -4.77 -10.16
CA LEU A 153 23.91 -5.24 -11.53
C LEU A 153 23.20 -6.59 -11.56
N ILE A 154 23.60 -7.53 -10.70
CA ILE A 154 22.98 -8.85 -10.59
C ILE A 154 21.51 -8.76 -10.16
N ALA A 155 21.16 -7.86 -9.23
CA ALA A 155 19.78 -7.71 -8.76
C ALA A 155 18.83 -7.07 -9.79
N LEU A 156 19.37 -6.46 -10.86
CA LEU A 156 18.63 -5.79 -11.92
C LEU A 156 18.46 -6.64 -13.18
N VAL A 157 19.16 -7.77 -13.29
CA VAL A 157 19.14 -8.73 -14.41
C VAL A 157 18.23 -9.91 -14.05
#